data_AF-A0A161SKZ6-F1
#
_entry.id   AF-A0A161SKZ6-F1
#
_cell.length_a   1.000
_cell.length_b   1.000
_cell.length_c   1.000
_cell.angle_alpha   90.00
_cell.angle_beta   90.00
_cell.angle_gamma   90.00
#
_symmetry.space_group_name_H-M   'P 1'
#
loop_
_entity.id
_entity.type
_entity.pdbx_description
1 polymer ?
#
loop_
_entity_poly.entity_id
_entity_poly.type
_entity_poly.pdbx_seq_one_letter_code
_entity_poly.pdbx_strand_id
1 'polypeptide(L)'
;MQRSRAAVLALGAVFMFSLAGCAPTPPVGSTGVGEPTTAVSAPSAACGKAFDRAAAAIRMHYDTHPLYGPESDKLYENGLTDAEQKQLSKWIADDEAKYAKIIDPVYEKCDGWEDLYRAAYAQGPDSEWSLHGNVTVSDEQLREYFVVSYCLGKEDRRACADFVADDWR
;
A
#
# COMPACT_ATOMS: atom_id res chain seq x y z
N MET A 1 13.58 -1.90 24.00
CA MET A 1 13.26 -3.26 24.49
C MET A 1 12.74 -4.08 23.32
N GLN A 2 13.31 -5.26 23.10
CA GLN A 2 13.06 -6.09 21.91
C GLN A 2 11.92 -7.08 22.23
N ARG A 3 10.83 -7.08 21.45
CA ARG A 3 9.71 -8.02 21.62
C ARG A 3 9.62 -8.99 20.45
N SER A 4 10.23 -10.15 20.64
CA SER A 4 10.18 -11.29 19.73
C SER A 4 8.75 -11.81 19.54
N ARG A 5 8.42 -12.29 18.34
CA ARG A 5 7.27 -13.16 18.07
C ARG A 5 7.71 -14.38 17.25
N ALA A 6 7.76 -15.53 17.92
CA ALA A 6 7.86 -16.87 17.36
C ALA A 6 7.16 -17.85 18.34
N ALA A 7 6.54 -18.96 17.94
CA ALA A 7 6.10 -19.39 16.59
C ALA A 7 4.58 -19.74 16.60
N VAL A 8 4.00 -20.95 16.42
CA VAL A 8 4.47 -22.35 16.23
C VAL A 8 3.34 -23.17 15.55
N LEU A 9 3.64 -24.39 15.07
CA LEU A 9 2.72 -25.50 14.67
C LEU A 9 1.97 -25.33 13.32
N ALA A 10 2.19 -26.08 12.23
CA ALA A 10 2.70 -27.45 11.94
C ALA A 10 1.65 -28.58 11.96
N LEU A 11 1.55 -29.27 10.80
CA LEU A 11 0.99 -30.60 10.46
C LEU A 11 0.49 -30.53 8.99
N GLY A 12 0.78 -31.46 8.06
CA GLY A 12 1.66 -32.62 8.08
C GLY A 12 1.23 -33.66 7.03
N ALA A 13 2.16 -34.28 6.29
CA ALA A 13 1.98 -35.58 5.64
C ALA A 13 3.31 -36.08 5.05
N VAL A 14 3.82 -37.20 5.54
CA VAL A 14 4.93 -37.95 4.92
C VAL A 14 4.33 -39.07 4.09
N PHE A 15 4.76 -39.23 2.84
CA PHE A 15 4.58 -40.48 2.09
C PHE A 15 5.91 -40.91 1.48
N MET A 16 6.46 -42.01 1.99
CA MET A 16 7.47 -42.77 1.26
C MET A 16 6.77 -43.75 0.32
N PHE A 17 7.24 -43.84 -0.92
CA PHE A 17 7.26 -45.13 -1.61
C PHE A 17 8.57 -45.25 -2.39
N SER A 18 9.25 -46.38 -2.19
CA SER A 18 10.49 -46.71 -2.88
C SER A 18 10.17 -47.50 -4.15
N LEU A 19 10.93 -47.29 -5.23
CA LEU A 19 11.36 -48.35 -6.14
C LEU A 19 12.46 -47.81 -7.08
N ALA A 20 13.39 -48.69 -7.46
CA ALA A 20 14.58 -48.32 -8.22
C ALA A 20 14.40 -48.47 -9.73
N GLY A 21 15.02 -47.56 -10.48
CA GLY A 21 15.65 -47.83 -11.78
C GLY A 21 14.75 -47.98 -13.01
N CYS A 22 14.77 -46.97 -13.89
CA CYS A 22 15.04 -47.19 -15.32
C CYS A 22 15.52 -45.90 -16.02
N ALA A 23 16.21 -46.08 -17.15
CA ALA A 23 17.05 -45.16 -17.92
C ALA A 23 16.66 -43.66 -18.03
N PRO A 24 17.64 -42.76 -18.24
CA PRO A 24 17.36 -41.37 -18.60
C PRO A 24 16.70 -41.30 -19.98
N THR A 25 15.44 -40.86 -20.03
CA THR A 25 14.87 -40.30 -21.26
C THR A 25 15.61 -39.02 -21.62
N PRO A 26 15.80 -38.71 -22.92
CA PRO A 26 16.30 -37.39 -23.31
C PRO A 26 15.32 -36.32 -22.81
N PRO A 27 15.79 -35.10 -22.49
CA PRO A 27 14.88 -34.03 -22.09
C PRO A 27 13.97 -33.70 -23.28
N VAL A 28 12.75 -34.22 -23.22
CA VAL A 28 11.62 -33.67 -23.98
C VAL A 28 11.60 -32.20 -23.63
N GLY A 29 11.72 -31.34 -24.64
CA GLY A 29 11.78 -29.91 -24.46
C GLY A 29 10.57 -29.45 -23.66
N SER A 30 10.79 -29.22 -22.36
CA SER A 30 9.82 -28.52 -21.56
C SER A 30 9.87 -27.09 -22.06
N THR A 31 8.97 -26.76 -22.98
CA THR A 31 8.28 -25.48 -22.95
C THR A 31 7.59 -25.40 -21.59
N GLY A 32 8.40 -25.17 -20.56
CA GLY A 32 7.93 -24.60 -19.33
C GLY A 32 7.26 -23.32 -19.77
N VAL A 33 5.93 -23.32 -19.65
CA VAL A 33 5.17 -22.08 -19.60
C VAL A 33 5.73 -21.39 -18.37
N GLY A 34 6.75 -20.57 -18.60
CA GLY A 34 7.27 -19.67 -17.59
C GLY A 34 6.10 -18.83 -17.20
N GLU A 35 5.57 -19.11 -16.01
CA GLU A 35 4.52 -18.31 -15.39
C GLU A 35 4.95 -16.86 -15.55
N PRO A 36 4.17 -16.02 -16.26
CA PRO A 36 4.56 -14.65 -16.52
C PRO A 36 4.52 -13.93 -15.19
N THR A 37 5.66 -13.93 -14.50
CA THR A 37 6.00 -12.98 -13.47
C THR A 37 6.05 -11.64 -14.18
N THR A 38 4.88 -11.00 -14.27
CA THR A 38 4.69 -9.67 -14.82
C THR A 38 5.47 -8.73 -13.92
N ALA A 39 6.76 -8.56 -14.24
CA ALA A 39 7.63 -7.61 -13.61
C ALA A 39 6.94 -6.25 -13.73
N VAL A 40 6.44 -5.75 -12.60
CA VAL A 40 5.78 -4.45 -12.52
C VAL A 40 6.80 -3.44 -13.02
N SER A 41 6.51 -2.83 -14.17
CA SER A 41 7.37 -1.81 -14.75
C SER A 41 7.65 -0.71 -13.72
N ALA A 42 8.84 -0.12 -13.76
CA ALA A 42 9.16 0.98 -12.86
C ALA A 42 8.20 2.17 -13.11
N PRO A 43 7.83 2.94 -12.06
CA PRO A 43 7.10 4.19 -12.23
C PRO A 43 7.93 5.23 -12.98
N SER A 44 7.27 6.28 -13.48
CA SER A 44 7.93 7.46 -14.01
C SER A 44 8.79 8.12 -12.94
N ALA A 45 9.94 8.66 -13.34
CA ALA A 45 10.85 9.35 -12.41
C ALA A 45 10.25 10.64 -11.82
N ALA A 46 9.16 11.16 -12.38
CA ALA A 46 8.41 12.28 -11.84
C ALA A 46 7.45 11.83 -10.73
N CYS A 47 6.67 10.77 -10.99
CA CYS A 47 5.75 10.18 -10.03
C CYS A 47 6.49 9.62 -8.80
N GLY A 48 7.52 8.78 -9.00
CA GLY A 48 8.31 8.23 -7.90
C GLY A 48 8.90 9.31 -6.98
N LYS A 49 9.46 10.38 -7.53
CA LYS A 49 9.97 11.53 -6.74
C LYS A 49 8.87 12.33 -6.02
N ALA A 50 7.63 12.30 -6.51
CA ALA A 50 6.51 12.90 -5.82
C ALA A 50 6.10 12.05 -4.61
N PHE A 51 6.06 10.72 -4.78
CA PHE A 51 5.85 9.77 -3.69
C PHE A 51 6.91 9.87 -2.59
N ASP A 52 8.20 9.89 -2.95
CA ASP A 52 9.29 10.01 -1.95
C ASP A 52 9.15 11.27 -1.08
N ARG A 53 8.72 12.38 -1.70
CA ARG A 53 8.45 13.65 -1.01
C ARG A 53 7.20 13.58 -0.15
N ALA A 54 6.13 12.96 -0.66
CA ALA A 54 4.88 12.78 0.08
C ALA A 54 5.11 11.89 1.30
N ALA A 55 5.75 10.73 1.15
CA ALA A 55 6.07 9.83 2.25
C ALA A 55 6.92 10.49 3.34
N ALA A 56 7.95 11.27 2.96
CA ALA A 56 8.75 12.04 3.92
C ALA A 56 7.92 13.12 4.66
N ALA A 57 7.01 13.80 3.96
CA ALA A 57 6.15 14.82 4.54
C ALA A 57 5.04 14.23 5.43
N ILE A 58 4.48 13.07 5.10
CA ILE A 58 3.48 12.37 5.93
C ILE A 58 4.12 11.89 7.23
N ARG A 59 5.33 11.31 7.17
CA ARG A 59 6.06 10.93 8.38
C ARG A 59 6.25 12.12 9.32
N MET A 60 6.73 13.25 8.79
CA MET A 60 6.85 14.51 9.55
C MET A 60 5.51 15.02 10.07
N HIS A 61 4.41 14.82 9.33
CA HIS A 61 3.06 15.19 9.75
C HIS A 61 2.60 14.31 10.92
N TYR A 62 2.74 12.98 10.85
CA TYR A 62 2.42 12.07 11.95
C TYR A 62 3.30 12.31 13.19
N ASP A 63 4.59 12.62 13.01
CA ASP A 63 5.52 12.95 14.09
C ASP A 63 5.18 14.27 14.83
N THR A 64 4.40 15.18 14.23
CA THR A 64 4.20 16.55 14.73
C THR A 64 2.75 17.03 14.84
N HIS A 65 1.78 16.28 14.29
CA HIS A 65 0.38 16.68 14.29
C HIS A 65 -0.31 16.25 15.60
N PRO A 66 -0.99 17.15 16.34
CA PRO A 66 -1.54 16.85 17.66
C PRO A 66 -2.51 15.67 17.74
N LEU A 67 -3.15 15.29 16.61
CA LEU A 67 -4.06 14.14 16.53
C LEU A 67 -3.37 12.80 16.81
N TYR A 68 -2.05 12.70 16.54
CA TYR A 68 -1.22 11.52 16.76
C TYR A 68 -0.27 11.67 17.95
N GLY A 69 -0.33 12.82 18.64
CA GLY A 69 0.48 13.11 19.82
C GLY A 69 -0.21 12.74 21.14
N PRO A 70 0.53 12.79 22.27
CA PRO A 70 -0.02 12.55 23.61
C PRO A 70 -1.04 13.61 24.05
N GLU A 71 -1.29 14.65 23.25
CA GLU A 71 -2.41 15.58 23.39
C GLU A 71 -3.76 14.93 23.01
N SER A 72 -3.76 14.00 22.04
CA SER A 72 -4.94 13.25 21.60
C SER A 72 -5.36 12.22 22.64
N ASP A 73 -4.41 11.43 23.16
CA ASP A 73 -4.65 10.41 24.20
C ASP A 73 -5.37 10.99 25.43
N LYS A 74 -4.97 12.19 25.87
CA LYS A 74 -5.55 12.89 27.02
C LYS A 74 -7.03 13.22 26.86
N LEU A 75 -7.52 13.44 25.64
CA LEU A 75 -8.94 13.69 25.39
C LEU A 75 -9.82 12.49 25.77
N TYR A 76 -9.25 11.28 25.77
CA TYR A 76 -9.97 10.04 26.05
C TYR A 76 -9.84 9.56 27.50
N GLU A 77 -8.92 10.10 28.30
CA GLU A 77 -8.63 9.63 29.67
C GLU A 77 -9.86 9.68 30.61
N ASN A 78 -10.73 10.69 30.44
CA ASN A 78 -11.91 10.90 31.30
C ASN A 78 -13.24 10.92 30.50
N GLY A 79 -13.19 10.53 29.22
CA GLY A 79 -14.28 10.73 28.25
C GLY A 79 -14.33 12.17 27.71
N LEU A 80 -14.75 12.33 26.45
CA LEU A 80 -14.78 13.63 25.79
C LEU A 80 -15.90 14.53 26.32
N THR A 81 -15.54 15.73 26.79
CA THR A 81 -16.48 16.86 26.92
C THR A 81 -16.77 17.53 25.58
N ASP A 82 -17.83 18.34 25.49
CA ASP A 82 -18.16 19.12 24.28
C ASP A 82 -17.00 20.03 23.81
N ALA A 83 -16.19 20.54 24.75
CA ALA A 83 -15.04 21.38 24.43
C ALA A 83 -13.90 20.57 23.80
N GLU A 84 -13.65 19.36 24.30
CA GLU A 84 -12.66 18.42 23.77
C GLU A 84 -13.11 17.84 22.43
N GLN A 85 -14.39 17.54 22.27
CA GLN A 85 -14.98 17.14 20.99
C GLN A 85 -14.81 18.23 19.93
N LYS A 86 -15.01 19.50 20.28
CA LYS A 86 -14.76 20.63 19.37
C LYS A 86 -13.28 20.77 19.02
N GLN A 87 -12.38 20.51 19.95
CA GLN A 87 -10.93 20.52 19.72
C GLN A 87 -10.50 19.34 18.81
N LEU A 88 -11.00 18.13 19.05
CA LEU A 88 -10.76 16.95 18.22
C LEU A 88 -11.24 17.18 16.78
N SER A 89 -12.47 17.69 16.59
CA SER A 89 -12.98 18.02 15.25
C SER A 89 -12.14 19.08 14.54
N LYS A 90 -11.51 20.02 15.27
CA LYS A 90 -10.56 20.97 14.69
C LYS A 90 -9.26 20.29 14.26
N TRP A 91 -8.74 19.34 15.04
CA TRP A 91 -7.56 18.57 14.65
C TRP A 91 -7.83 17.66 13.45
N ILE A 92 -8.98 16.99 13.38
CA ILE A 92 -9.36 16.18 12.20
C ILE A 92 -9.42 17.06 10.93
N ALA A 93 -10.03 18.25 11.00
CA ALA A 93 -10.07 19.16 9.86
C ALA A 93 -8.69 19.73 9.45
N ASP A 94 -7.77 19.93 10.41
CA ASP A 94 -6.38 20.34 10.13
C ASP A 94 -5.57 19.17 9.54
N ASP A 95 -5.84 17.94 9.99
CA ASP A 95 -5.27 16.70 9.47
C ASP A 95 -5.62 16.49 8.00
N GLU A 96 -6.92 16.43 7.68
CA GLU A 96 -7.45 16.28 6.33
C GLU A 96 -6.87 17.36 5.39
N ALA A 97 -6.85 18.62 5.84
CA ALA A 97 -6.35 19.75 5.06
C ALA A 97 -4.83 19.77 4.88
N LYS A 98 -4.05 19.13 5.76
CA LYS A 98 -2.60 18.95 5.62
C LYS A 98 -2.29 17.75 4.75
N TYR A 99 -2.93 16.62 5.01
CA TYR A 99 -2.77 15.40 4.22
C TYR A 99 -3.08 15.66 2.75
N ALA A 100 -4.22 16.29 2.45
CA ALA A 100 -4.58 16.70 1.08
C ALA A 100 -3.47 17.51 0.39
N LYS A 101 -2.88 18.52 1.06
CA LYS A 101 -1.78 19.33 0.51
C LYS A 101 -0.49 18.54 0.26
N ILE A 102 -0.26 17.47 1.02
CA ILE A 102 0.91 16.59 0.82
C ILE A 102 0.67 15.66 -0.37
N ILE A 103 -0.56 15.19 -0.57
CA ILE A 103 -0.89 14.22 -1.64
C ILE A 103 -1.20 14.90 -2.97
N ASP A 104 -1.83 16.08 -2.99
CA ASP A 104 -2.21 16.81 -4.21
C ASP A 104 -1.07 16.88 -5.26
N PRO A 105 0.19 17.20 -4.89
CA PRO A 105 1.30 17.21 -5.84
C PRO A 105 1.62 15.87 -6.51
N VAL A 106 1.22 14.73 -5.91
CA VAL A 106 1.38 13.39 -6.50
C VAL A 106 0.48 13.25 -7.73
N TYR A 107 -0.80 13.64 -7.60
CA TYR A 107 -1.76 13.61 -8.71
C TYR A 107 -1.32 14.45 -9.92
N GLU A 108 -0.52 15.50 -9.70
CA GLU A 108 0.04 16.37 -10.75
C GLU A 108 1.35 15.88 -11.38
N LYS A 109 1.89 14.75 -10.90
CA LYS A 109 3.21 14.23 -11.28
C LYS A 109 3.20 12.81 -11.85
N CYS A 110 2.13 12.06 -11.62
CA CYS A 110 1.91 10.75 -12.21
C CYS A 110 1.06 10.86 -13.48
N ASP A 111 1.38 10.03 -14.48
CA ASP A 111 0.67 9.97 -15.75
C ASP A 111 -0.21 8.71 -15.78
N GLY A 112 -1.49 8.88 -15.43
CA GLY A 112 -2.46 7.78 -15.33
C GLY A 112 -2.36 6.93 -14.06
N TRP A 113 -3.42 6.15 -13.79
CA TRP A 113 -3.56 5.40 -12.53
C TRP A 113 -2.53 4.28 -12.42
N GLU A 114 -2.06 3.73 -13.54
CA GLU A 114 -0.99 2.74 -13.52
C GLU A 114 0.32 3.33 -13.00
N ASP A 115 0.67 4.56 -13.37
CA ASP A 115 1.90 5.21 -12.90
C ASP A 115 1.81 5.55 -11.40
N LEU A 116 0.63 6.00 -10.97
CA LEU A 116 0.28 6.20 -9.55
C LEU A 116 0.43 4.90 -8.75
N TYR A 117 -0.16 3.80 -9.21
CA TYR A 117 -0.06 2.49 -8.56
C TYR A 117 1.39 1.95 -8.56
N ARG A 118 2.10 2.04 -9.68
CA ARG A 118 3.52 1.62 -9.78
C ARG A 118 4.39 2.38 -8.77
N ALA A 119 4.14 3.67 -8.57
CA ALA A 119 4.92 4.48 -7.64
C ALA A 119 4.59 4.18 -6.17
N ALA A 120 3.32 3.90 -5.85
CA ALA A 120 2.91 3.39 -4.54
C ALA A 120 3.53 2.00 -4.25
N TYR A 121 3.44 1.08 -5.20
CA TYR A 121 3.99 -0.27 -5.08
C TYR A 121 5.53 -0.28 -5.04
N ALA A 122 6.21 0.72 -5.60
CA ALA A 122 7.66 0.88 -5.49
C ALA A 122 8.13 1.40 -4.12
N GLN A 123 7.22 1.86 -3.25
CA GLN A 123 7.57 2.27 -1.89
C GLN A 123 7.95 1.07 -1.02
N GLY A 124 8.97 1.23 -0.17
CA GLY A 124 9.40 0.19 0.77
C GLY A 124 8.38 -0.06 1.89
N PRO A 125 8.52 -1.19 2.64
CA PRO A 125 7.57 -1.61 3.68
C PRO A 125 7.40 -0.60 4.84
N ASP A 126 8.38 0.29 5.05
CA ASP A 126 8.35 1.34 6.08
C ASP A 126 7.80 2.69 5.56
N SER A 127 7.16 2.69 4.38
CA SER A 127 6.49 3.87 3.81
C SER A 127 5.00 3.87 4.18
N GLU A 128 4.45 5.05 4.46
CA GLU A 128 3.02 5.24 4.72
C GLU A 128 2.12 4.94 3.50
N TRP A 129 2.75 4.74 2.34
CA TRP A 129 2.11 4.32 1.09
C TRP A 129 2.47 2.88 0.70
N SER A 130 3.09 2.12 1.61
CA SER A 130 3.46 0.73 1.36
C SER A 130 2.23 -0.12 1.07
N LEU A 131 2.19 -0.65 -0.15
CA LEU A 131 1.26 -1.71 -0.51
C LEU A 131 1.76 -3.08 0.00
N HIS A 132 3.04 -3.18 0.37
CA HIS A 132 3.65 -4.37 0.97
C HIS A 132 3.27 -4.52 2.44
N GLY A 133 2.85 -5.73 2.83
CA GLY A 133 2.66 -6.10 4.23
C GLY A 133 1.40 -6.92 4.52
N ASN A 134 0.43 -6.95 3.60
CA ASN A 134 -0.81 -7.71 3.79
C ASN A 134 -0.75 -9.09 3.12
N VAL A 135 -0.40 -10.12 3.89
CA VAL A 135 -0.26 -11.52 3.44
C VAL A 135 -1.59 -12.22 3.08
N THR A 136 -2.72 -11.50 3.06
CA THR A 136 -4.07 -12.09 2.87
C THR A 136 -4.82 -11.61 1.62
N VAL A 137 -4.29 -10.64 0.88
CA VAL A 137 -4.82 -10.15 -0.40
C VAL A 137 -3.82 -10.41 -1.51
N SER A 138 -4.31 -10.67 -2.73
CA SER A 138 -3.46 -10.74 -3.91
C SER A 138 -3.01 -9.34 -4.36
N ASP A 139 -1.91 -9.26 -5.12
CA ASP A 139 -1.45 -8.00 -5.74
C ASP A 139 -2.54 -7.36 -6.62
N GLU A 140 -3.43 -8.16 -7.20
CA GLU A 140 -4.58 -7.68 -7.98
C GLU A 140 -5.65 -7.02 -7.12
N GLN A 141 -6.04 -7.64 -6.00
CA GLN A 141 -7.00 -7.05 -5.05
C GLN A 141 -6.43 -5.78 -4.41
N LEU A 142 -5.13 -5.77 -4.16
CA LEU A 142 -4.37 -4.64 -3.64
C LEU A 142 -4.32 -3.48 -4.66
N ARG A 143 -4.10 -3.79 -5.96
CA ARG A 143 -4.20 -2.85 -7.08
C ARG A 143 -5.61 -2.26 -7.18
N GLU A 144 -6.64 -3.10 -7.22
CA GLU A 144 -8.05 -2.68 -7.28
C GLU A 144 -8.41 -1.76 -6.11
N TYR A 145 -8.16 -2.19 -4.88
CA TYR A 145 -8.44 -1.40 -3.68
C TYR A 145 -7.74 -0.05 -3.71
N PHE A 146 -6.46 -0.01 -4.08
CA PHE A 146 -5.69 1.23 -4.18
C PHE A 146 -6.25 2.15 -5.28
N VAL A 147 -6.39 1.64 -6.51
CA VAL A 147 -6.81 2.44 -7.67
C VAL A 147 -8.21 3.02 -7.46
N VAL A 148 -9.17 2.22 -6.98
CA VAL A 148 -10.52 2.71 -6.67
C VAL A 148 -10.50 3.75 -5.55
N SER A 149 -9.77 3.51 -4.46
CA SER A 149 -9.70 4.47 -3.33
C SER A 149 -9.07 5.82 -3.71
N TYR A 150 -8.06 5.79 -4.58
CA TYR A 150 -7.34 7.00 -4.99
C TYR A 150 -7.94 7.70 -6.21
N CYS A 151 -8.53 7.01 -7.18
CA CYS A 151 -9.05 7.62 -8.41
C CYS A 151 -10.57 7.83 -8.47
N LEU A 152 -11.39 7.11 -7.69
CA LEU A 152 -12.84 7.35 -7.70
C LEU A 152 -13.16 8.77 -7.20
N GLY A 153 -13.93 9.53 -7.98
CA GLY A 153 -14.25 10.94 -7.72
C GLY A 153 -13.09 11.91 -7.93
N LYS A 154 -12.02 11.49 -8.61
CA LYS A 154 -10.83 12.30 -8.97
C LYS A 154 -10.41 12.09 -10.41
N GLU A 155 -11.36 11.71 -11.27
CA GLU A 155 -11.16 11.40 -12.70
C GLU A 155 -10.69 12.62 -13.52
N ASP A 156 -10.85 13.83 -12.98
CA ASP A 156 -10.33 15.08 -13.53
C ASP A 156 -8.82 15.29 -13.27
N ARG A 157 -8.22 14.53 -12.34
CA ARG A 157 -6.81 14.65 -11.97
C ARG A 157 -5.94 13.84 -12.93
N ARG A 158 -4.77 14.39 -13.29
CA ARG A 158 -3.85 13.81 -14.28
C ARG A 158 -3.44 12.35 -13.97
N ALA A 159 -3.21 12.01 -12.71
CA ALA A 159 -2.90 10.64 -12.29
C ALA A 159 -4.08 9.65 -12.33
N CYS A 160 -5.27 10.09 -12.75
CA CYS A 160 -6.49 9.29 -12.85
C CYS A 160 -7.25 9.55 -14.16
N ALA A 161 -6.64 10.25 -15.13
CA ALA A 161 -7.28 10.66 -16.38
C ALA A 161 -7.62 9.49 -17.33
N ASP A 162 -7.09 8.29 -17.05
CA ASP A 162 -7.33 7.01 -17.70
C ASP A 162 -8.13 6.03 -16.82
N PHE A 163 -8.60 6.46 -15.65
CA PHE A 163 -9.47 5.65 -14.79
C PHE A 163 -10.93 5.81 -15.22
N VAL A 164 -11.58 4.68 -15.53
CA VAL A 164 -12.98 4.62 -15.94
C VAL A 164 -13.76 3.91 -14.84
N ALA A 165 -14.52 4.64 -14.02
CA ALA A 165 -15.13 4.10 -12.81
C ALA A 165 -16.07 2.89 -13.02
N ASP A 166 -16.63 2.70 -14.22
CA ASP A 166 -17.48 1.56 -14.56
C ASP A 166 -16.68 0.27 -14.89
N ASP A 167 -15.38 0.36 -15.15
CA ASP A 167 -14.50 -0.81 -15.37
C ASP A 167 -14.06 -1.46 -14.04
N TRP A 168 -14.42 -0.87 -12.89
CA TRP A 168 -14.03 -1.28 -11.53
C TRP A 168 -15.25 -1.45 -10.60
N ARG A 169 -16.38 -1.92 -11.14
CA ARG A 169 -17.68 -2.14 -10.46
C ARG A 169 -18.24 -3.54 -10.70
#